data_AF-A0A131Y834-F1
#
_entry.id   AF-A0A131Y834-F1
#
_cell.length_a   1.000
_cell.length_b   1.000
_cell.length_c   1.000
_cell.angle_alpha   90.00
_cell.angle_beta   90.00
_cell.angle_gamma   90.00
#
_symmetry.space_group_name_H-M   'P 1'
#
loop_
_entity.id
_entity.type
_entity.pdbx_description
1 polymer ?
#
loop_
_entity_poly.entity_id
_entity_poly.type
_entity_poly.pdbx_seq_one_letter_code
_entity_poly.pdbx_strand_id
1 'polypeptide(L)'
;MACPVSKVNVDSLQRQFSITVTDTDIEKRASRLPAVTYVAGYCAHVTLKKVLWCPSCKQNLVMEDAGLEKENILVASMTRGALKFPQAIVVNAVLFMEIVLDKLRSPQFATEFFALPNQREVLVALTSTALSEAEDLDQCDFGHSRDEVMHRILSAAANTLLNNLCKTLNNKLSTRKEKRKLDTVKP
;
A
#
# COMPACT_ATOMS: atom_id res chain seq x y z
N MET A 1 7.61 -22.95 15.10
CA MET A 1 6.30 -22.61 15.69
C MET A 1 5.60 -21.64 14.76
N ALA A 2 4.63 -22.13 13.98
CA ALA A 2 3.80 -21.28 13.14
C ALA A 2 2.65 -20.71 13.99
N CYS A 3 2.53 -19.39 14.08
CA CYS A 3 1.31 -18.76 14.60
C CYS A 3 0.13 -19.19 13.72
N PRO A 4 -1.01 -19.59 14.29
CA PRO A 4 -2.20 -19.86 13.50
C PRO A 4 -2.66 -18.54 12.89
N VAL A 5 -2.49 -18.41 11.58
CA VAL A 5 -3.08 -17.30 10.81
C VAL A 5 -4.58 -17.52 10.86
N SER A 6 -5.28 -16.73 11.66
CA SER A 6 -6.74 -16.64 11.61
C SER A 6 -7.12 -16.36 10.17
N LYS A 7 -7.66 -17.35 9.46
CA LYS A 7 -8.09 -17.18 8.08
C LYS A 7 -9.15 -16.09 8.06
N VAL A 8 -8.80 -14.94 7.50
CA VAL A 8 -9.73 -13.83 7.33
C VAL A 8 -10.85 -14.30 6.42
N ASN A 9 -12.10 -14.21 6.88
CA ASN A 9 -13.27 -14.54 6.08
C ASN A 9 -13.61 -13.35 5.17
N VAL A 10 -13.19 -13.44 3.91
CA VAL A 10 -13.33 -12.36 2.91
C VAL A 10 -14.80 -12.00 2.68
N ASP A 11 -15.70 -12.98 2.55
CA ASP A 11 -17.13 -12.74 2.33
C ASP A 11 -17.77 -11.94 3.48
N SER A 12 -17.37 -12.25 4.71
CA SER A 12 -17.82 -11.51 5.89
C SER A 12 -17.30 -10.07 5.88
N LEU A 13 -16.04 -9.85 5.50
CA LEU A 13 -15.47 -8.51 5.39
C LEU A 13 -16.12 -7.69 4.28
N GLN A 14 -16.43 -8.30 3.14
CA GLN A 14 -17.13 -7.64 2.05
C GLN A 14 -18.53 -7.20 2.48
N ARG A 15 -19.28 -8.06 3.19
CA ARG A 15 -20.59 -7.67 3.75
C ARG A 15 -20.45 -6.54 4.78
N GLN A 16 -19.40 -6.57 5.58
CA GLN A 16 -19.18 -5.57 6.63
C GLN A 16 -18.80 -4.19 6.06
N PHE A 17 -17.84 -4.14 5.13
CA PHE A 17 -17.28 -2.87 4.65
C PHE A 17 -17.77 -2.45 3.26
N SER A 18 -18.26 -3.37 2.42
CA SER A 18 -18.82 -3.09 1.08
C SER A 18 -18.02 -2.06 0.28
N ILE A 19 -16.70 -2.24 0.21
CA ILE A 19 -15.80 -1.30 -0.46
C ILE A 19 -15.61 -1.71 -1.93
N THR A 20 -15.85 -0.76 -2.82
CA THR A 20 -15.54 -0.85 -4.25
C THR A 20 -14.62 0.32 -4.62
N VAL A 21 -13.65 0.11 -5.51
CA VAL A 21 -12.81 1.20 -6.05
C VAL A 21 -13.42 1.66 -7.37
N THR A 22 -13.57 2.97 -7.56
CA THR A 22 -14.17 3.57 -8.78
C THR A 22 -13.15 4.45 -9.49
N ASP A 23 -13.37 4.74 -10.78
CA ASP A 23 -12.51 5.64 -11.56
C ASP A 23 -12.39 7.04 -10.91
N THR A 24 -13.51 7.54 -10.36
CA THR A 24 -13.51 8.81 -9.62
C THR A 24 -12.62 8.77 -8.38
N ASP A 25 -12.46 7.61 -7.73
CA ASP A 25 -11.52 7.47 -6.61
C ASP A 25 -10.08 7.55 -7.09
N ILE A 26 -9.76 6.98 -8.25
CA ILE A 26 -8.44 7.00 -8.88
C ILE A 26 -8.07 8.43 -9.32
N GLU A 27 -8.99 9.13 -9.99
CA GLU A 27 -8.79 10.52 -10.44
C GLU A 27 -8.46 11.46 -9.27
N LYS A 28 -9.15 11.30 -8.14
CA LYS A 28 -8.88 12.07 -6.90
C LYS A 28 -7.47 11.84 -6.34
N ARG A 29 -6.76 10.81 -6.78
CA ARG A 29 -5.39 10.49 -6.35
C ARG A 29 -4.31 10.95 -7.32
N ALA A 30 -4.66 11.61 -8.42
CA ALA A 30 -3.69 12.07 -9.42
C ALA A 30 -2.51 12.84 -8.79
N SER A 31 -2.79 13.77 -7.86
CA SER A 31 -1.75 14.57 -7.18
C SER A 31 -0.88 13.77 -6.22
N ARG A 32 -1.32 12.57 -5.80
CA ARG A 32 -0.59 11.67 -4.89
C ARG A 32 0.19 10.58 -5.61
N LEU A 33 0.01 10.42 -6.93
CA LEU A 33 0.69 9.40 -7.72
C LEU A 33 2.22 9.36 -7.52
N PRO A 34 2.94 10.49 -7.41
CA PRO A 34 4.39 10.45 -7.14
C PRO A 34 4.72 9.76 -5.80
N ALA A 35 3.96 10.04 -4.74
CA ALA A 35 4.15 9.44 -3.43
C ALA A 35 3.76 7.95 -3.42
N VAL A 36 2.66 7.61 -4.10
CA VAL A 36 2.22 6.22 -4.30
C VAL A 36 3.29 5.42 -5.04
N THR A 37 3.82 5.97 -6.13
CA THR A 37 4.90 5.36 -6.93
C THR A 37 6.16 5.13 -6.11
N TYR A 38 6.53 6.10 -5.26
CA TYR A 38 7.65 5.93 -4.33
C TYR A 38 7.43 4.76 -3.36
N VAL A 39 6.23 4.66 -2.76
CA VAL A 39 5.88 3.54 -1.86
C VAL A 39 5.85 2.22 -2.62
N ALA A 40 5.36 2.21 -3.86
CA ALA A 40 5.37 1.04 -4.73
C ALA A 40 6.79 0.55 -5.04
N GLY A 41 7.73 1.45 -5.35
CA GLY A 41 9.14 1.09 -5.54
C GLY A 41 9.76 0.45 -4.30
N TYR A 42 9.43 0.95 -3.10
CA TYR A 42 9.82 0.30 -1.85
C TYR A 42 9.17 -1.08 -1.66
N CYS A 43 7.87 -1.21 -1.96
CA CYS A 43 7.16 -2.49 -1.87
C CYS A 43 7.75 -3.53 -2.82
N ALA A 44 8.04 -3.16 -4.07
CA ALA A 44 8.72 -4.01 -5.04
C ALA A 44 10.09 -4.46 -4.53
N HIS A 45 10.90 -3.55 -3.98
CA HIS A 45 12.20 -3.88 -3.41
C HIS A 45 12.10 -4.90 -2.26
N VAL A 46 11.18 -4.68 -1.31
CA VAL A 46 10.97 -5.58 -0.17
C VAL A 46 10.47 -6.95 -0.63
N THR A 47 9.54 -6.99 -1.59
CA THR A 47 9.05 -8.24 -2.17
C THR A 47 10.18 -9.00 -2.86
N LEU A 48 10.98 -8.34 -3.71
CA LEU A 48 12.14 -8.95 -4.38
C LEU A 48 13.13 -9.55 -3.38
N LYS A 49 13.42 -8.84 -2.29
CA LYS A 49 14.27 -9.38 -1.22
C LYS A 49 13.68 -10.66 -0.60
N LYS A 50 12.35 -10.75 -0.45
CA LYS A 50 11.66 -11.93 0.10
C LYS A 50 11.61 -13.12 -0.87
N VAL A 51 11.57 -12.86 -2.18
CA VAL A 51 11.64 -13.90 -3.23
C VAL A 51 13.07 -14.11 -3.74
N LEU A 52 14.07 -13.83 -2.90
CA LEU A 52 15.50 -14.05 -3.15
C LEU A 52 16.02 -13.45 -4.47
N TRP A 53 15.54 -12.26 -4.82
CA TRP A 53 15.91 -11.54 -6.04
C TRP A 53 15.65 -12.34 -7.33
N CYS A 54 14.60 -13.16 -7.32
CA CYS A 54 14.15 -13.93 -8.48
C CYS A 54 14.11 -13.05 -9.76
N PRO A 55 14.83 -13.43 -10.83
CA PRO A 55 14.89 -12.65 -12.07
C PRO A 55 13.53 -12.47 -12.75
N SER A 56 12.71 -13.52 -12.80
CA SER A 56 11.37 -13.47 -13.39
C SER A 56 10.44 -12.52 -12.59
N CYS A 57 10.42 -12.64 -11.25
CA CYS A 57 9.70 -11.68 -10.42
C CYS A 57 10.26 -10.25 -10.56
N LYS A 58 11.56 -10.08 -10.79
CA LYS A 58 12.15 -8.75 -11.01
C LYS A 58 11.53 -8.08 -12.23
N GLN A 59 11.39 -8.79 -13.35
CA GLN A 59 10.78 -8.24 -14.56
C GLN A 59 9.32 -7.81 -14.33
N ASN A 60 8.57 -8.59 -13.55
CA ASN A 60 7.16 -8.30 -13.24
C ASN A 60 6.97 -7.16 -12.22
N LEU A 61 7.98 -6.86 -11.40
CA LEU A 61 7.85 -5.91 -10.29
C LEU A 61 8.53 -4.57 -10.53
N VAL A 62 9.60 -4.54 -11.35
CA VAL A 62 10.38 -3.34 -11.58
C VAL A 62 10.72 -3.16 -13.06
N MET A 63 10.73 -1.90 -13.50
CA MET A 63 11.21 -1.52 -14.83
C MET A 63 12.74 -1.48 -14.82
N GLU A 64 13.34 -1.82 -15.97
CA GLU A 64 14.76 -1.57 -16.21
C GLU A 64 14.99 -0.11 -16.60
N ASP A 65 16.20 0.41 -16.36
CA ASP A 65 16.54 1.83 -16.54
C ASP A 65 16.28 2.36 -17.97
N ALA A 66 16.27 1.46 -18.96
CA ALA A 66 15.99 1.77 -20.37
C ALA A 66 14.50 2.06 -20.67
N GLY A 67 13.57 1.73 -19.76
CA GLY A 67 12.13 1.97 -19.91
C GLY A 67 11.61 3.24 -19.24
N LEU A 68 12.50 4.10 -18.73
CA LEU A 68 12.12 5.28 -17.96
C LEU A 68 11.85 6.47 -18.86
N GLU A 69 10.57 6.78 -19.06
CA GLU A 69 10.17 8.05 -19.69
C GLU A 69 10.51 9.25 -18.79
N LYS A 70 10.74 10.42 -19.41
CA LYS A 70 11.13 11.69 -18.74
C LYS A 70 10.14 12.14 -17.64
N GLU A 71 8.94 11.58 -17.58
CA GLU A 71 7.91 11.91 -16.59
C GLU A 71 8.21 11.31 -15.20
N ASN A 72 9.18 10.38 -15.11
CA ASN A 72 9.55 9.69 -13.87
C ASN A 72 10.72 10.34 -13.09
N ILE A 73 11.11 11.58 -13.43
CA ILE A 73 12.28 12.30 -12.86
C ILE A 73 12.23 12.44 -11.34
N LEU A 74 11.04 12.57 -10.73
CA LEU A 74 10.91 12.70 -9.27
C LEU A 74 11.45 11.48 -8.53
N VAL A 75 11.12 10.27 -8.98
CA VAL A 75 11.63 9.04 -8.38
C VAL A 75 13.12 8.91 -8.63
N ALA A 76 13.61 9.21 -9.86
CA ALA A 76 15.04 9.21 -10.19
C ALA A 76 15.86 10.07 -9.21
N SER A 77 15.38 11.29 -8.94
CA SER A 77 16.05 12.28 -8.08
C SER A 77 16.01 11.96 -6.58
N MET A 78 15.10 11.08 -6.15
CA MET A 78 14.94 10.66 -4.75
C MET A 78 15.63 9.33 -4.44
N THR A 79 16.17 8.63 -5.46
CA THR A 79 16.85 7.37 -5.25
C THR A 79 18.24 7.58 -4.64
N ARG A 80 18.57 6.86 -3.56
CA ARG A 80 19.95 6.71 -3.06
C ARG A 80 20.62 5.47 -3.64
N GLY A 81 20.30 5.13 -4.90
CA GLY A 81 20.83 3.95 -5.61
C GLY A 81 20.16 2.59 -5.31
N ALA A 82 19.08 2.54 -4.51
CA ALA A 82 18.42 1.28 -4.13
C ALA A 82 16.92 1.18 -4.48
N LEU A 83 16.27 2.30 -4.80
CA LEU A 83 14.85 2.32 -5.16
C LEU A 83 14.73 2.02 -6.66
N LYS A 84 14.06 0.93 -7.00
CA LYS A 84 13.80 0.54 -8.40
C LYS A 84 12.47 1.14 -8.84
N PHE A 85 12.36 1.51 -10.11
CA PHE A 85 11.09 2.01 -10.65
C PHE A 85 10.08 0.86 -10.69
N PRO A 86 8.96 0.97 -9.99
CA PRO A 86 7.97 -0.10 -9.95
C PRO A 86 7.26 -0.23 -11.30
N GLN A 87 6.87 -1.46 -11.64
CA GLN A 87 5.91 -1.70 -12.72
C GLN A 87 4.53 -1.15 -12.35
N ALA A 88 3.71 -0.84 -13.36
CA ALA A 88 2.36 -0.28 -13.18
C ALA A 88 1.50 -1.12 -12.22
N ILE A 89 1.58 -2.45 -12.31
CA ILE A 89 0.87 -3.38 -11.44
C ILE A 89 1.19 -3.19 -9.95
N VAL A 90 2.43 -2.83 -9.61
CA VAL A 90 2.82 -2.55 -8.22
C VAL A 90 2.30 -1.18 -7.78
N VAL A 91 2.32 -0.19 -8.68
CA VAL A 91 1.76 1.14 -8.43
C VAL A 91 0.26 1.04 -8.17
N ASN A 92 -0.47 0.31 -9.02
CA ASN A 92 -1.90 0.11 -8.93
C ASN A 92 -2.28 -0.67 -7.67
N ALA A 93 -1.53 -1.71 -7.30
CA ALA A 93 -1.73 -2.40 -6.02
C ALA A 93 -1.62 -1.47 -4.80
N VAL A 94 -0.64 -0.57 -4.77
CA VAL A 94 -0.48 0.41 -3.68
C VAL A 94 -1.56 1.49 -3.74
N LEU A 95 -1.92 1.95 -4.94
CA LEU A 95 -2.97 2.95 -5.16
C LEU A 95 -4.33 2.45 -4.65
N PHE A 96 -4.73 1.24 -5.07
CA PHE A 96 -5.96 0.60 -4.63
C PHE A 96 -5.97 0.46 -3.11
N MET A 97 -4.86 0.02 -2.51
CA MET A 97 -4.76 -0.08 -1.06
C MET A 97 -4.95 1.28 -0.36
N GLU A 98 -4.38 2.35 -0.90
CA GLU A 98 -4.57 3.70 -0.34
C GLU A 98 -6.03 4.12 -0.41
N ILE A 99 -6.72 3.87 -1.53
CA ILE A 99 -8.13 4.18 -1.71
C ILE A 99 -8.99 3.37 -0.72
N VAL A 100 -8.77 2.06 -0.63
CA VAL A 100 -9.48 1.18 0.31
C VAL A 100 -9.26 1.65 1.75
N LEU A 101 -8.02 1.98 2.13
CA LEU A 101 -7.72 2.52 3.46
C LEU A 101 -8.45 3.83 3.73
N ASP A 102 -8.51 4.75 2.77
CA ASP A 102 -9.22 6.01 2.97
C ASP A 102 -10.75 5.83 3.09
N LYS A 103 -11.33 4.84 2.40
CA LYS A 103 -12.74 4.46 2.58
C LYS A 103 -12.99 3.83 3.94
N LEU A 104 -12.11 2.93 4.41
CA LEU A 104 -12.19 2.35 5.76
C LEU A 104 -12.08 3.40 6.87
N ARG A 105 -11.40 4.52 6.59
CA ARG A 105 -11.24 5.65 7.52
C ARG A 105 -12.38 6.67 7.44
N SER A 106 -13.33 6.50 6.53
CA SER A 106 -14.50 7.37 6.47
C SER A 106 -15.34 7.21 7.75
N PRO A 107 -16.14 8.22 8.13
CA PRO A 107 -16.99 8.14 9.32
C PRO A 107 -17.91 6.91 9.35
N GLN A 108 -18.26 6.38 8.17
CA GLN A 108 -19.08 5.18 8.03
C GLN A 108 -18.42 3.93 8.61
N PHE A 109 -17.12 3.75 8.41
CA PHE A 109 -16.43 2.49 8.72
C PHE A 109 -15.33 2.63 9.78
N ALA A 110 -14.90 3.85 10.10
CA ALA A 110 -13.73 4.10 10.94
C ALA A 110 -13.81 3.41 12.30
N THR A 111 -14.93 3.53 13.01
CA THR A 111 -15.09 2.95 14.35
C THR A 111 -14.90 1.44 14.32
N GLU A 112 -15.55 0.75 13.37
CA GLU A 112 -15.45 -0.69 13.23
C GLU A 112 -14.05 -1.11 12.79
N PHE A 113 -13.49 -0.45 11.77
CA PHE A 113 -12.16 -0.75 11.25
C PHE A 113 -11.07 -0.61 12.33
N PHE A 114 -11.12 0.47 13.12
CA PHE A 114 -10.13 0.69 14.18
C PHE A 114 -10.32 -0.25 15.38
N ALA A 115 -11.52 -0.82 15.58
CA ALA A 115 -11.77 -1.81 16.62
C ALA A 115 -11.27 -3.22 16.26
N LEU A 116 -10.91 -3.48 14.99
CA LEU A 116 -10.45 -4.81 14.57
C LEU A 116 -9.07 -5.15 15.19
N PRO A 117 -8.81 -6.44 15.50
CA PRO A 117 -7.54 -6.87 16.08
C PRO A 117 -6.39 -6.92 15.06
N ASN A 118 -6.70 -6.95 13.76
CA ASN A 118 -5.69 -7.08 12.70
C ASN A 118 -6.07 -6.29 11.44
N GLN A 119 -5.91 -4.97 11.51
CA GLN A 119 -6.20 -4.05 10.40
C GLN A 119 -5.35 -4.34 9.16
N ARG A 120 -4.13 -4.86 9.34
CA ARG A 120 -3.24 -5.20 8.23
C ARG A 120 -3.84 -6.28 7.35
N GLU A 121 -4.22 -7.42 7.92
CA GLU A 121 -4.77 -8.54 7.14
C GLU A 121 -6.12 -8.18 6.52
N VAL A 122 -6.94 -7.37 7.21
CA VAL A 122 -8.21 -6.85 6.67
C VAL A 122 -7.97 -5.97 5.44
N LEU A 123 -7.00 -5.06 5.53
CA LEU A 123 -6.66 -4.17 4.41
C LEU A 123 -6.11 -4.96 3.22
N VAL A 124 -5.24 -5.95 3.47
CA VAL A 124 -4.73 -6.85 2.42
C VAL A 124 -5.88 -7.61 1.76
N ALA A 125 -6.77 -8.23 2.53
CA ALA A 125 -7.89 -9.01 2.01
C ALA A 125 -8.84 -8.16 1.14
N LEU A 126 -9.29 -7.02 1.64
CA LEU A 126 -10.19 -6.12 0.91
C LEU A 126 -9.54 -5.56 -0.36
N THR A 127 -8.25 -5.26 -0.32
CA THR A 127 -7.53 -4.76 -1.50
C THR A 127 -7.33 -5.88 -2.52
N SER A 128 -6.97 -7.09 -2.09
CA SER A 128 -6.84 -8.25 -2.99
C SER A 128 -8.11 -8.48 -3.77
N THR A 129 -9.28 -8.43 -3.11
CA THR A 129 -10.55 -8.61 -3.81
C THR A 129 -10.87 -7.47 -4.78
N ALA A 130 -10.50 -6.24 -4.45
CA ALA A 130 -10.67 -5.09 -5.37
C ALA A 130 -9.73 -5.15 -6.58
N LEU A 131 -8.58 -5.83 -6.48
CA LEU A 131 -7.59 -5.96 -7.56
C LEU A 131 -7.87 -7.13 -8.51
N SER A 132 -8.52 -8.20 -8.04
CA SER A 132 -8.80 -9.41 -8.83
C SER A 132 -9.61 -9.16 -10.11
N GLU A 133 -10.16 -7.96 -10.30
CA GLU A 133 -10.89 -7.56 -11.51
C GLU A 133 -10.00 -6.80 -12.53
N ALA A 134 -8.78 -6.38 -12.17
CA ALA A 134 -8.05 -5.35 -12.91
C ALA A 134 -6.68 -5.79 -13.47
N GLU A 135 -5.91 -6.66 -12.80
CA GLU A 135 -4.50 -6.89 -13.19
C GLU A 135 -3.98 -8.29 -12.82
N ASP A 136 -3.19 -8.89 -13.73
CA ASP A 136 -2.52 -10.18 -13.53
C ASP A 136 -1.01 -10.05 -13.67
N LEU A 137 -0.26 -10.65 -12.74
CA LEU A 137 1.19 -10.82 -12.83
C LEU A 137 1.51 -11.97 -13.79
N ASP A 138 2.62 -11.91 -14.52
CA ASP A 138 3.08 -13.08 -15.29
C ASP A 138 3.50 -14.23 -14.37
N GLN A 139 3.42 -15.45 -14.91
CA GLN A 139 3.86 -16.65 -14.19
C GLN A 139 5.37 -16.60 -13.96
N CYS A 140 5.79 -16.90 -12.73
CA CYS A 140 7.21 -16.97 -12.40
C CYS A 140 7.81 -18.31 -12.81
N ASP A 141 8.91 -18.28 -13.56
CA ASP A 141 9.64 -19.50 -13.99
C ASP A 141 10.27 -20.28 -12.82
N PHE A 142 10.39 -19.64 -11.65
CA PHE A 142 11.03 -20.20 -10.45
C PHE A 142 10.01 -20.70 -9.40
N GLY A 143 8.73 -20.81 -9.77
CA GLY A 143 7.71 -21.45 -8.95
C GLY A 143 7.01 -20.56 -7.92
N HIS A 144 7.24 -19.25 -7.93
CA HIS A 144 6.46 -18.31 -7.11
C HIS A 144 5.07 -18.11 -7.72
N SER A 145 4.01 -18.32 -6.93
CA SER A 145 2.65 -18.08 -7.43
C SER A 145 2.36 -16.57 -7.51
N ARG A 146 1.49 -16.19 -8.44
CA ARG A 146 1.03 -14.79 -8.60
C ARG A 146 0.44 -14.25 -7.30
N ASP A 147 -0.43 -15.03 -6.67
CA ASP A 147 -1.07 -14.68 -5.40
C ASP A 147 -0.06 -14.47 -4.28
N GLU A 148 0.98 -15.30 -4.21
CA GLU A 148 2.03 -15.17 -3.20
C GLU A 148 2.82 -13.87 -3.40
N VAL A 149 3.21 -13.56 -4.63
CA VAL A 149 3.94 -12.34 -4.97
C VAL A 149 3.07 -11.11 -4.67
N MET A 150 1.81 -11.12 -5.11
CA MET A 150 0.86 -10.03 -4.85
C MET A 150 0.60 -9.85 -3.36
N HIS A 151 0.37 -10.93 -2.62
CA HIS A 151 0.18 -10.87 -1.17
C HIS A 151 1.40 -10.26 -0.47
N ARG A 152 2.63 -10.54 -0.94
CA ARG A 152 3.86 -9.93 -0.39
C ARG A 152 3.93 -8.43 -0.67
N ILE A 153 3.51 -7.97 -1.85
CA ILE A 153 3.41 -6.54 -2.20
C ILE A 153 2.40 -5.84 -1.28
N LEU A 154 1.17 -6.35 -1.24
CA LEU A 154 0.08 -5.79 -0.44
C LEU A 154 0.44 -5.77 1.05
N SER A 155 1.12 -6.82 1.53
CA SER A 155 1.62 -6.86 2.89
C SER A 155 2.64 -5.76 3.21
N ALA A 156 3.54 -5.45 2.28
CA ALA A 156 4.51 -4.37 2.45
C ALA A 156 3.82 -2.99 2.40
N ALA A 157 2.85 -2.83 1.48
CA ALA A 157 2.05 -1.62 1.34
C ALA A 157 1.23 -1.34 2.61
N ALA A 158 0.53 -2.34 3.13
CA ALA A 158 -0.32 -2.21 4.31
C ALA A 158 0.48 -1.78 5.54
N ASN A 159 1.65 -2.41 5.76
CA ASN A 159 2.57 -2.01 6.83
C ASN A 159 3.01 -0.55 6.68
N THR A 160 3.35 -0.12 5.47
CA THR A 160 3.83 1.24 5.20
C THR A 160 2.71 2.26 5.42
N LEU A 161 1.53 2.02 4.84
CA LEU A 161 0.38 2.93 4.91
C LEU A 161 -0.19 3.03 6.33
N LEU A 162 -0.34 1.92 7.05
CA LEU A 162 -0.82 1.93 8.44
C LEU A 162 0.19 2.62 9.37
N ASN A 163 1.50 2.37 9.21
CA ASN A 163 2.51 3.09 9.98
C ASN A 163 2.49 4.60 9.70
N ASN A 164 2.35 4.99 8.43
CA ASN A 164 2.26 6.39 8.04
C ASN A 164 0.98 7.06 8.59
N LEU A 165 -0.14 6.32 8.61
CA LEU A 165 -1.38 6.77 9.23
C LEU A 165 -1.19 7.05 10.72
N CYS A 166 -0.66 6.08 11.47
CA CYS A 166 -0.39 6.23 12.90
C CYS A 166 0.53 7.42 13.18
N LYS A 167 1.63 7.55 12.42
CA LYS A 167 2.54 8.71 12.53
C LYS A 167 1.83 10.04 12.25
N THR A 168 1.00 10.10 11.22
CA THR A 168 0.24 11.30 10.87
C THR A 168 -0.74 11.70 11.98
N LEU A 169 -1.47 10.73 12.54
CA LEU A 169 -2.39 10.98 13.65
C LEU A 169 -1.63 11.45 14.90
N ASN A 170 -0.51 10.81 15.23
CA ASN A 170 0.32 11.20 16.37
C ASN A 170 0.94 12.60 16.21
N ASN A 171 1.42 12.95 15.01
CA ASN A 171 1.96 14.28 14.72
C ASN A 171 0.89 15.37 14.88
N LYS A 172 -0.36 15.10 14.45
CA LYS A 172 -1.51 16.01 14.69
C LYS A 172 -1.81 16.19 16.18
N LEU A 173 -1.64 15.15 17.00
CA LEU A 173 -1.79 15.26 18.45
C LEU A 173 -0.65 16.04 19.10
N SER A 174 0.61 15.84 18.67
CA SER A 174 1.77 16.58 19.21
C SER A 174 1.66 18.07 18.92
N THR A 175 1.42 18.44 17.65
CA THR A 175 1.25 19.84 17.24
C THR A 175 0.08 20.53 17.96
N ARG A 176 -1.03 19.82 18.22
CA ARG A 176 -2.13 20.34 19.05
C ARG A 176 -1.69 20.58 20.50
N LYS A 177 -0.89 19.69 21.09
CA LYS A 177 -0.35 19.86 22.44
C LYS A 177 0.63 21.04 22.52
N GLU A 178 1.49 21.20 21.52
CA GLU A 178 2.46 22.31 21.44
C GLU A 178 1.75 23.66 21.31
N LYS A 179 0.73 23.78 20.45
CA LYS A 179 -0.10 25.00 20.37
C LYS A 179 -0.75 25.35 21.71
N ARG A 180 -1.36 24.36 22.39
CA ARG A 180 -1.95 24.56 23.73
C ARG A 180 -0.94 25.07 24.75
N LYS A 181 0.32 24.61 24.70
CA LYS A 181 1.38 25.08 25.61
C LYS A 181 1.76 26.53 25.34
N LEU A 182 1.87 26.92 24.08
CA LEU A 182 2.17 28.30 23.68
C LEU A 182 1.05 29.27 24.07
N ASP A 183 -0.22 28.86 23.94
CA ASP A 183 -1.38 29.68 24.33
C ASP A 183 -1.49 29.88 25.85
N THR A 184 -0.86 29.01 26.66
CA THR A 184 -0.86 29.11 28.13
C THR A 184 0.29 29.91 28.73
N VAL A 185 1.27 30.33 27.92
CA VAL A 185 2.31 31.26 28.38
C VAL A 185 1.76 32.67 28.25
N LYS A 186 1.28 33.25 29.36
CA LYS A 186 0.95 34.68 29.40
C LYS A 186 2.24 35.51 29.17
N PRO A 187 2.14 36.67 28.50
CA PRO A 187 3.28 37.56 28.27
C PRO A 187 3.90 38.05 29.58
#